data_AF-A0A7S4MTB0-F1
#
_entry.id   AF-A0A7S4MTB0-F1
#
_cell.length_a   1.000
_cell.length_b   1.000
_cell.length_c   1.000
_cell.angle_alpha   90.00
_cell.angle_beta   90.00
_cell.angle_gamma   90.00
#
_symmetry.space_group_name_H-M   'P 1'
#
loop_
_entity.id
_entity.type
_entity.pdbx_description
1 polymer ?
#
loop_
_entity_poly.entity_id
_entity_poly.type
_entity_poly.pdbx_seq_one_letter_code
_entity_poly.pdbx_strand_id
1 'polypeptide(L)'
;KKRLLKGDPLVRADHCIGTRTLPSDEVLDFVVDTWVGDYLEKALLSLVEIRSLGGAAMEGMKLPSGNANAIFFADTIVCYDGSSVSPQDKSSIMQEVHQVIVDARNQSELMVDFSGTHSQSDDPSELLPCGDEIFGGHDNYLTIKKVKQTFDSTNRFRFHPFVHLL
;
A
#
# COMPACT_ATOMS: atom_id res chain seq x y z
N LYS A 1 21.16 22.80 -2.32
CA LYS A 1 20.24 21.95 -1.51
C LYS A 1 20.69 20.51 -1.68
N LYS A 2 21.21 19.86 -0.62
CA LYS A 2 21.46 18.40 -0.63
C LYS A 2 20.14 17.74 -1.00
N ARG A 3 20.07 17.05 -2.13
CA ARG A 3 19.04 16.03 -2.35
C ARG A 3 19.22 15.08 -1.16
N LEU A 4 18.24 15.01 -0.27
CA LEU A 4 18.05 13.78 0.51
C LEU A 4 18.13 12.65 -0.51
N LEU A 5 18.87 11.58 -0.18
CA LEU A 5 19.00 10.36 -0.98
C LEU A 5 17.58 9.83 -1.25
N LYS A 6 16.93 10.40 -2.26
CA LYS A 6 15.68 9.93 -2.79
C LYS A 6 16.15 8.87 -3.77
N GLY A 7 16.05 7.62 -3.36
CA GLY A 7 16.07 6.53 -4.33
C GLY A 7 15.03 6.83 -5.42
N ASP A 8 15.16 6.19 -6.56
CA ASP A 8 14.14 6.18 -7.61
C ASP A 8 13.26 4.96 -7.36
N PRO A 9 12.33 4.95 -6.37
CA PRO A 9 11.60 3.75 -6.01
C PRO A 9 10.78 3.30 -7.19
N LEU A 10 11.04 2.08 -7.67
CA LEU A 10 10.34 1.52 -8.81
C LEU A 10 8.90 1.14 -8.50
N VAL A 11 8.67 0.57 -7.32
CA VAL A 11 7.35 0.10 -6.87
C VAL A 11 7.33 0.25 -5.35
N ARG A 12 6.20 0.64 -4.76
CA ARG A 12 5.98 0.55 -3.31
C ARG A 12 4.59 0.00 -2.99
N ALA A 13 4.52 -1.08 -2.21
CA ALA A 13 3.29 -1.69 -1.73
C ALA A 13 3.14 -1.45 -0.22
N ASP A 14 2.88 -0.19 0.13
CA ASP A 14 2.83 0.24 1.53
C ASP A 14 1.54 -0.26 2.22
N HIS A 15 1.70 -1.09 3.25
CA HIS A 15 0.67 -1.55 4.20
C HIS A 15 -0.63 -2.10 3.64
N CYS A 16 -0.56 -2.91 2.58
CA CYS A 16 -1.75 -3.22 1.80
C CYS A 16 -2.31 -4.64 1.94
N ILE A 17 -1.64 -5.60 2.58
CA ILE A 17 -2.14 -6.99 2.65
C ILE A 17 -2.23 -7.54 4.08
N GLY A 18 -3.27 -8.32 4.34
CA GLY A 18 -3.46 -8.99 5.62
C GLY A 18 -4.69 -9.90 5.65
N THR A 19 -5.03 -10.40 6.83
CA THR A 19 -6.22 -11.22 7.05
C THR A 19 -7.03 -10.71 8.23
N ARG A 20 -8.37 -10.77 8.12
CA ARG A 20 -9.29 -10.42 9.23
C ARG A 20 -9.39 -11.50 10.29
N THR A 21 -8.94 -12.71 9.97
CA THR A 21 -8.92 -13.89 10.84
C THR A 21 -7.49 -14.45 10.88
N LEU A 22 -7.27 -15.50 11.67
CA LEU A 22 -6.02 -16.26 11.56
C LEU A 22 -5.89 -16.79 10.12
N PRO A 23 -4.75 -16.55 9.44
CA PRO A 23 -4.53 -17.07 8.09
C PRO A 23 -4.36 -18.59 8.12
N SER A 24 -4.85 -19.27 7.08
CA SER A 24 -4.50 -20.66 6.81
C SER A 24 -3.04 -20.82 6.35
N ASP A 25 -2.55 -22.06 6.37
CA ASP A 25 -1.20 -22.39 5.89
C ASP A 25 -1.03 -22.01 4.40
N GLU A 26 -2.06 -22.21 3.57
CA GLU A 26 -2.04 -21.82 2.16
C GLU A 26 -1.81 -20.31 1.96
N VAL A 27 -2.44 -19.49 2.81
CA VAL A 27 -2.27 -18.03 2.80
C VAL A 27 -0.88 -17.64 3.29
N LEU A 28 -0.38 -18.31 4.32
CA LEU A 28 0.97 -18.09 4.83
C LEU A 28 2.02 -18.46 3.78
N ASP A 29 1.86 -19.59 3.10
CA ASP A 29 2.75 -20.03 2.01
C ASP A 29 2.73 -19.00 0.87
N PHE A 30 1.55 -18.52 0.44
CA PHE A 30 1.46 -17.45 -0.55
C PHE A 30 2.19 -16.17 -0.11
N VAL A 31 2.02 -15.76 1.15
CA VAL A 31 2.69 -14.56 1.66
C VAL A 31 4.21 -14.74 1.70
N VAL A 32 4.70 -15.90 2.14
CA VAL A 32 6.13 -16.16 2.26
C VAL A 32 6.77 -16.35 0.90
N ASP A 33 6.21 -17.21 0.06
CA ASP A 33 6.84 -17.62 -1.21
C ASP A 33 6.62 -16.58 -2.30
N THR A 34 5.40 -16.07 -2.45
CA THR A 34 5.05 -15.17 -3.56
C THR A 34 5.16 -13.70 -3.16
N TRP A 35 4.49 -13.29 -2.08
CA TRP A 35 4.43 -11.87 -1.71
C TRP A 35 5.78 -11.34 -1.20
N VAL A 36 6.53 -12.17 -0.46
CA VAL A 36 7.85 -11.84 0.07
C VAL A 36 8.97 -12.45 -0.78
N GLY A 37 8.94 -13.75 -1.03
CA GLY A 37 10.04 -14.50 -1.67
C GLY A 37 10.35 -14.06 -3.10
N ASP A 38 9.45 -14.33 -4.04
CA ASP A 38 9.56 -13.96 -5.46
C ASP A 38 9.83 -12.46 -5.64
N TYR A 39 9.32 -11.66 -4.70
CA TYR A 39 9.49 -10.23 -4.66
C TYR A 39 10.92 -9.82 -4.26
N LEU A 40 11.45 -10.38 -3.16
CA LEU A 40 12.78 -10.05 -2.63
C LEU A 40 13.92 -10.44 -3.55
N GLU A 41 13.80 -11.55 -4.29
CA GLU A 41 14.83 -11.98 -5.26
C GLU A 41 15.15 -10.91 -6.31
N LYS A 42 14.15 -10.08 -6.65
CA LYS A 42 14.23 -9.05 -7.69
C LYS A 42 14.60 -7.68 -7.12
N ALA A 43 14.54 -7.50 -5.80
CA ALA A 43 14.70 -6.21 -5.15
C ALA A 43 15.49 -6.30 -3.84
N LEU A 44 16.81 -6.52 -3.95
CA LEU A 44 17.78 -6.72 -2.86
C LEU A 44 17.79 -5.66 -1.75
N LEU A 45 17.27 -4.45 -2.00
CA LEU A 45 17.20 -3.34 -1.02
C LEU A 45 15.79 -3.09 -0.49
N SER A 46 14.92 -4.10 -0.55
CA SER A 46 13.55 -4.00 -0.03
C SER A 46 13.48 -4.20 1.47
N LEU A 47 12.52 -3.54 2.09
CA LEU A 47 12.16 -3.74 3.49
C LEU A 47 10.86 -4.55 3.52
N VAL A 48 10.92 -5.72 4.17
CA VAL A 48 9.74 -6.53 4.45
C VAL A 48 9.42 -6.39 5.93
N GLU A 49 8.16 -6.12 6.20
CA GLU A 49 7.62 -5.90 7.53
C GLU A 49 6.39 -6.78 7.72
N ILE A 50 6.55 -7.93 8.37
CA ILE A 50 5.41 -8.77 8.76
C ILE A 50 5.08 -8.47 10.21
N ARG A 51 3.82 -8.13 10.48
CA ARG A 51 3.34 -7.79 11.82
C ARG A 51 2.00 -8.46 12.08
N SER A 52 1.71 -8.68 13.35
CA SER A 52 0.38 -9.07 13.79
C SER A 52 -0.08 -8.07 14.84
N LEU A 53 -1.29 -7.54 14.66
CA LEU A 53 -1.96 -6.77 15.70
C LEU A 53 -2.55 -7.70 16.77
N GLY A 54 -2.60 -9.01 16.51
CA GLY A 54 -3.11 -10.02 17.43
C GLY A 54 -4.51 -9.69 17.93
N GLY A 55 -4.76 -9.91 19.22
CA GLY A 55 -6.03 -9.57 19.86
C GLY A 55 -6.33 -8.06 19.91
N ALA A 56 -5.33 -7.19 19.79
CA ALA A 56 -5.54 -5.75 19.88
C ALA A 56 -6.32 -5.18 18.68
N ALA A 57 -6.24 -5.80 17.49
CA ALA A 57 -7.11 -5.44 16.36
C ALA A 57 -8.59 -5.75 16.63
N MET A 58 -8.89 -6.60 17.61
CA MET A 58 -10.26 -6.94 18.01
C MET A 58 -10.82 -6.03 19.11
N GLU A 59 -9.98 -5.18 19.69
CA GLU A 59 -10.34 -4.27 20.78
C GLU A 59 -10.62 -2.86 20.23
N GLY A 60 -11.77 -2.28 20.57
CA GLY A 60 -12.14 -0.91 20.15
C GLY A 60 -13.20 -0.85 19.05
N MET A 61 -13.47 0.36 18.55
CA MET A 61 -14.42 0.55 17.45
C MET A 61 -13.83 0.07 16.14
N LYS A 62 -14.57 -0.77 15.41
CA LYS A 62 -14.19 -1.21 14.07
C LYS A 62 -14.14 -0.03 13.12
N LEU A 63 -12.99 0.15 12.45
CA LEU A 63 -12.86 1.12 11.39
C LEU A 63 -13.54 0.59 10.12
N PRO A 64 -14.16 1.47 9.30
CA PRO A 64 -14.87 1.05 8.10
C PRO A 64 -13.96 0.44 7.02
N SER A 65 -12.69 0.82 6.98
CA SER A 65 -11.67 0.31 6.04
C SER A 65 -10.27 0.36 6.65
N GLY A 66 -9.27 -0.10 5.91
CA GLY A 66 -7.86 0.00 6.24
C GLY A 66 -7.30 -1.23 6.96
N ASN A 67 -5.97 -1.31 6.94
CA ASN A 67 -5.17 -2.39 7.52
C ASN A 67 -5.36 -2.61 9.03
N ALA A 68 -5.88 -1.62 9.77
CA ALA A 68 -6.22 -1.75 11.18
C ALA A 68 -7.29 -2.82 11.46
N ASN A 69 -8.03 -3.27 10.43
CA ASN A 69 -8.97 -4.38 10.53
C ASN A 69 -8.32 -5.77 10.41
N ALA A 70 -7.00 -5.84 10.19
CA ALA A 70 -6.27 -7.08 10.03
C ALA A 70 -5.74 -7.60 11.37
N ILE A 71 -5.92 -8.89 11.64
CA ILE A 71 -5.31 -9.59 12.79
C ILE A 71 -3.85 -9.97 12.48
N PHE A 72 -3.62 -10.36 11.23
CA PHE A 72 -2.29 -10.58 10.64
C PHE A 72 -2.13 -9.65 9.44
N PHE A 73 -0.97 -9.02 9.30
CA PHE A 73 -0.65 -8.22 8.13
C PHE A 73 0.80 -8.38 7.71
N ALA A 74 1.04 -8.34 6.40
CA ALA A 74 2.35 -8.50 5.83
C ALA A 74 2.64 -7.31 4.92
N ASP A 75 3.45 -6.39 5.39
CA ASP A 75 3.80 -5.22 4.61
C ASP A 75 5.09 -5.49 3.85
N THR A 76 5.10 -5.13 2.57
CA THR A 76 6.32 -5.15 1.77
C THR A 76 6.57 -3.72 1.29
N ILE A 77 7.42 -3.01 2.03
CA ILE A 77 7.92 -1.70 1.60
C ILE A 77 9.04 -1.96 0.60
N VAL A 78 8.61 -2.15 -0.64
CA VAL A 78 9.53 -2.31 -1.74
C VAL A 78 10.21 -0.97 -1.98
N CYS A 79 11.53 -0.95 -1.95
CA CYS A 79 12.34 0.19 -2.36
C CYS A 79 13.44 -0.33 -3.27
N TYR A 80 13.08 -0.64 -4.52
CA TYR A 80 14.08 -0.92 -5.53
C TYR A 80 14.57 0.39 -6.15
N ASP A 81 15.89 0.63 -6.12
CA ASP A 81 16.48 1.78 -6.77
C ASP A 81 16.45 1.59 -8.30
N GLY A 82 15.45 2.18 -8.93
CA GLY A 82 15.26 2.17 -10.36
C GLY A 82 16.27 2.97 -11.15
N SER A 83 17.19 3.70 -10.50
CA SER A 83 18.12 4.58 -11.20
C SER A 83 19.06 3.83 -12.15
N SER A 84 19.35 2.55 -11.88
CA SER A 84 20.18 1.68 -12.72
C SER A 84 19.40 0.68 -13.57
N VAL A 85 18.06 0.71 -13.53
CA VAL A 85 17.20 -0.30 -14.16
C VAL A 85 16.74 0.20 -15.53
N SER A 86 16.80 -0.66 -16.55
CA SER A 86 16.38 -0.27 -17.91
C SER A 86 14.86 -0.05 -17.97
N PRO A 87 14.34 0.84 -18.84
CA PRO A 87 12.90 1.06 -18.97
C PRO A 87 12.08 -0.21 -19.23
N GLN A 88 12.63 -1.15 -20.01
CA GLN A 88 12.01 -2.45 -20.28
C GLN A 88 11.90 -3.29 -18.99
N ASP A 89 12.98 -3.39 -18.22
CA ASP A 89 12.98 -4.14 -16.97
C ASP A 89 12.05 -3.48 -15.94
N LYS A 90 12.02 -2.14 -15.89
CA LYS A 90 11.05 -1.39 -15.07
C LYS A 90 9.62 -1.80 -15.39
N SER A 91 9.26 -1.84 -16.67
CA SER A 91 7.92 -2.23 -17.11
C SER A 91 7.59 -3.70 -16.79
N SER A 92 8.56 -4.62 -16.93
CA SER A 92 8.36 -6.03 -16.59
C SER A 92 8.11 -6.21 -15.10
N ILE A 93 8.94 -5.58 -14.28
CA ILE A 93 8.81 -5.60 -12.81
C ILE A 93 7.43 -5.08 -12.42
N MET A 94 7.01 -3.92 -12.94
CA MET A 94 5.68 -3.36 -12.66
C MET A 94 4.55 -4.33 -12.98
N GLN A 95 4.60 -4.98 -14.15
CA GLN A 95 3.58 -5.96 -14.55
C GLN A 95 3.52 -7.15 -13.61
N GLU A 96 4.67 -7.67 -13.18
CA GLU A 96 4.74 -8.77 -12.22
C GLU A 96 4.15 -8.37 -10.86
N VAL A 97 4.44 -7.16 -10.37
CA VAL A 97 3.84 -6.66 -9.13
C VAL A 97 2.33 -6.55 -9.26
N HIS A 98 1.83 -6.00 -10.36
CA HIS A 98 0.39 -5.94 -10.61
C HIS A 98 -0.23 -7.33 -10.59
N GLN A 99 0.45 -8.32 -11.16
CA GLN A 99 -0.02 -9.70 -11.15
C GLN A 99 -0.05 -10.27 -9.73
N VAL A 100 1.00 -10.09 -8.93
CA VAL A 100 1.03 -10.53 -7.51
C VAL A 100 -0.09 -9.89 -6.70
N ILE A 101 -0.42 -8.61 -6.94
CA ILE A 101 -1.55 -7.93 -6.30
C ILE A 101 -2.89 -8.54 -6.74
N VAL A 102 -3.04 -8.86 -8.03
CA VAL A 102 -4.24 -9.54 -8.54
C VAL A 102 -4.39 -10.93 -7.92
N ASP A 103 -3.30 -11.68 -7.83
CA ASP A 103 -3.30 -13.02 -7.25
C ASP A 103 -3.63 -12.96 -5.75
N ALA A 104 -3.07 -11.99 -5.02
CA ALA A 104 -3.42 -11.74 -3.62
C ALA A 104 -4.90 -11.38 -3.44
N ARG A 105 -5.51 -10.61 -4.37
CA ARG A 105 -6.94 -10.30 -4.35
C ARG A 105 -7.83 -11.51 -4.62
N ASN A 106 -7.30 -12.54 -5.30
CA ASN A 106 -8.03 -13.78 -5.57
C ASN A 106 -7.95 -14.78 -4.41
N GLN A 107 -7.08 -14.55 -3.43
CA GLN A 107 -6.99 -15.36 -2.23
C GLN A 107 -8.13 -15.02 -1.26
N SER A 108 -8.98 -16.00 -0.96
CA SER A 108 -10.27 -15.76 -0.28
C SER A 108 -10.17 -15.19 1.13
N GLU A 109 -9.06 -15.47 1.84
CA GLU A 109 -8.81 -15.00 3.20
C GLU A 109 -8.02 -13.68 3.25
N LEU A 110 -7.35 -13.34 2.14
CA LEU A 110 -6.52 -12.15 2.05
C LEU A 110 -7.35 -10.92 1.72
N MET A 111 -7.05 -9.85 2.44
CA MET A 111 -7.50 -8.51 2.12
C MET A 111 -6.36 -7.77 1.43
N VAL A 112 -6.70 -7.03 0.38
CA VAL A 112 -5.77 -6.08 -0.24
C VAL A 112 -6.39 -4.68 -0.19
N ASP A 113 -5.87 -3.82 0.68
CA ASP A 113 -6.41 -2.48 0.97
C ASP A 113 -5.27 -1.46 1.16
N PHE A 114 -5.11 -0.57 0.18
CA PHE A 114 -4.08 0.48 0.20
C PHE A 114 -4.51 1.75 0.96
N SER A 115 -5.68 1.74 1.60
CA SER A 115 -6.17 2.90 2.33
C SER A 115 -5.55 3.04 3.71
N GLY A 116 -5.51 4.28 4.22
CA GLY A 116 -5.08 4.54 5.59
C GLY A 116 -3.57 4.43 5.84
N THR A 117 -2.76 4.36 4.78
CA THR A 117 -1.31 4.41 4.93
C THR A 117 -0.87 5.80 5.40
N HIS A 118 0.10 5.85 6.31
CA HIS A 118 0.70 7.11 6.76
C HIS A 118 1.73 7.67 5.76
N SER A 119 1.97 6.96 4.66
CA SER A 119 2.85 7.34 3.56
C SER A 119 2.33 6.75 2.26
N GLN A 120 2.37 7.53 1.18
CA GLN A 120 2.02 7.12 -0.18
C GLN A 120 3.15 7.52 -1.12
N SER A 121 3.23 6.88 -2.29
CA SER A 121 4.21 7.30 -3.31
C SER A 121 3.95 8.76 -3.69
N ASP A 122 5.00 9.48 -4.09
CA ASP A 122 4.80 10.83 -4.64
C ASP A 122 3.98 10.76 -5.94
N ASP A 123 4.08 9.64 -6.64
CA ASP A 123 3.18 9.26 -7.72
C ASP A 123 2.61 7.86 -7.44
N PRO A 124 1.40 7.77 -6.85
CA PRO A 124 0.76 6.48 -6.62
C PRO A 124 0.01 5.98 -7.86
N SER A 125 -0.07 6.77 -8.95
CA SER A 125 -0.99 6.49 -10.06
C SER A 125 -0.67 5.21 -10.83
N GLU A 126 0.58 4.74 -10.75
CA GLU A 126 1.01 3.49 -11.34
C GLU A 126 0.32 2.28 -10.69
N LEU A 127 0.11 2.30 -9.37
CA LEU A 127 -0.54 1.23 -8.61
C LEU A 127 -2.01 1.53 -8.28
N LEU A 128 -2.32 2.80 -7.99
CA LEU A 128 -3.59 3.30 -7.48
C LEU A 128 -4.08 4.40 -8.42
N PRO A 129 -4.87 4.04 -9.45
CA PRO A 129 -5.22 4.97 -10.52
C PRO A 129 -6.17 6.09 -10.07
N CYS A 130 -6.80 5.95 -8.89
CA CYS A 130 -7.69 6.95 -8.34
C CYS A 130 -7.61 7.04 -6.82
N GLY A 131 -8.15 8.14 -6.28
CA GLY A 131 -8.17 8.39 -4.85
C GLY A 131 -9.08 7.47 -4.05
N ASP A 132 -10.00 6.73 -4.69
CA ASP A 132 -10.96 5.86 -4.00
C ASP A 132 -10.22 4.80 -3.17
N GLU A 133 -9.22 4.13 -3.75
CA GLU A 133 -8.43 3.11 -3.04
C GLU A 133 -7.49 3.75 -1.99
N ILE A 134 -6.95 4.93 -2.26
CA ILE A 134 -6.07 5.65 -1.32
C ILE A 134 -6.85 6.10 -0.07
N PHE A 135 -8.10 6.50 -0.24
CA PHE A 135 -8.93 7.07 0.83
C PHE A 135 -10.00 6.10 1.35
N GLY A 136 -9.95 4.82 0.97
CA GLY A 136 -10.84 3.79 1.52
C GLY A 136 -12.29 3.89 1.04
N GLY A 137 -12.53 4.55 -0.09
CA GLY A 137 -13.83 4.60 -0.75
C GLY A 137 -14.10 5.88 -1.54
N HIS A 138 -15.05 5.78 -2.46
CA HIS A 138 -15.46 6.87 -3.35
C HIS A 138 -15.96 8.11 -2.61
N ASP A 139 -16.85 7.91 -1.62
CA ASP A 139 -17.45 9.01 -0.86
C ASP A 139 -16.41 9.79 -0.06
N ASN A 140 -15.42 9.08 0.50
CA ASN A 140 -14.34 9.72 1.24
C ASN A 140 -13.42 10.49 0.29
N TYR A 141 -13.08 9.92 -0.86
CA TYR A 141 -12.34 10.62 -1.91
C TYR A 141 -13.04 11.91 -2.37
N LEU A 142 -14.34 11.86 -2.66
CA LEU A 142 -15.11 13.05 -3.05
C LEU A 142 -15.12 14.12 -1.96
N THR A 143 -15.29 13.71 -0.71
CA THR A 143 -15.24 14.61 0.44
C THR A 143 -13.87 15.30 0.53
N ILE A 144 -12.79 14.53 0.48
CA ILE A 144 -11.42 15.04 0.53
C ILE A 144 -11.14 15.99 -0.63
N LYS A 145 -11.59 15.65 -1.84
CA LYS A 145 -11.46 16.49 -3.03
C LYS A 145 -12.16 17.83 -2.84
N LYS A 146 -13.37 17.84 -2.28
CA LYS A 146 -14.12 19.07 -1.99
C LYS A 146 -13.43 19.93 -0.93
N VAL A 147 -12.95 19.33 0.15
CA VAL A 147 -12.23 20.07 1.21
C VAL A 147 -10.93 20.64 0.64
N LYS A 148 -10.17 19.85 -0.13
CA LYS A 148 -8.94 20.31 -0.79
C LYS A 148 -9.19 21.51 -1.68
N GLN A 149 -10.24 21.49 -2.50
CA GLN A 149 -10.63 22.63 -3.35
C GLN A 149 -11.00 23.87 -2.53
N THR A 150 -11.63 23.67 -1.37
CA THR A 150 -12.06 24.78 -0.50
C THR A 150 -10.87 25.50 0.15
N PHE A 151 -9.86 24.75 0.61
CA PHE A 151 -8.74 25.30 1.38
C PHE A 151 -7.46 25.52 0.57
N ASP A 152 -7.28 24.84 -0.56
CA ASP A 152 -6.14 25.00 -1.46
C ASP A 152 -6.54 24.66 -2.91
N SER A 153 -7.40 25.52 -3.48
CA SER A 153 -7.89 25.43 -4.86
C SER A 153 -6.78 25.41 -5.92
N THR A 154 -5.59 25.92 -5.57
CA THR A 154 -4.41 25.96 -6.44
C THR A 154 -3.48 24.75 -6.27
N ASN A 155 -3.81 23.81 -5.38
CA ASN A 155 -3.06 22.59 -5.07
C ASN A 155 -1.56 22.84 -4.77
N ARG A 156 -1.25 23.89 -3.99
CA ARG A 156 0.12 24.30 -3.66
C ARG A 156 0.71 23.62 -2.43
N PHE A 157 -0.12 23.13 -1.52
CA PHE A 157 0.29 22.62 -0.22
C PHE A 157 -0.02 21.14 -0.05
N ARG A 158 0.82 20.44 0.72
CA ARG A 158 0.45 19.13 1.27
C ARG A 158 -0.78 19.31 2.15
N PHE A 159 -1.75 18.43 1.99
CA PHE A 159 -3.05 18.54 2.64
C PHE A 159 -3.29 17.28 3.45
N HIS A 160 -3.57 17.44 4.74
CA HIS A 160 -3.96 16.31 5.60
C HIS A 160 -5.48 16.24 5.63
N PRO A 161 -6.10 15.27 4.94
CA PRO A 161 -7.55 15.26 4.75
C PRO A 161 -8.35 15.20 6.05
N PHE A 162 -7.83 14.51 7.06
CA PHE A 162 -8.55 14.26 8.30
C PHE A 162 -8.46 15.37 9.36
N VAL A 163 -7.62 16.41 9.16
CA VAL A 163 -7.52 17.52 10.14
C VAL A 163 -8.79 18.38 10.17
N HIS A 164 -9.61 18.30 9.11
CA HIS A 164 -10.82 19.11 8.96
C HIS A 164 -12.10 18.27 8.95
N LEU A 165 -12.01 16.98 9.31
CA LEU A 165 -13.12 16.02 9.33
C LEU A 165 -13.65 15.73 10.75
N LEU A 166 -13.13 16.43 11.77
CA LEU A 166 -13.56 16.35 13.17
C LEU A 166 -14.19 17.67 13.63
#